data_AF-A0AAN8EQR9-F1
#
_entry.id   AF-A0AAN8EQR9-F1
#
_cell.length_a   1.000
_cell.length_b   1.000
_cell.length_c   1.000
_cell.angle_alpha   90.00
_cell.angle_beta   90.00
_cell.angle_gamma   90.00
#
_symmetry.space_group_name_H-M   'P 1'
#
loop_
_entity.id
_entity.type
_entity.pdbx_description
1 polymer ?
#
loop_
_entity_poly.entity_id
_entity_poly.type
_entity_poly.pdbx_seq_one_letter_code
_entity_poly.pdbx_strand_id
1 'polypeptide(L)'
;MFLGTDPCPQSYGLDLMQCAAQSDDHTECCIERGVHTTSAGRKCLGFCNMRPGNTFQADVSMLPCWGVLNDIKSCFRDHIQNS
;
A
#
# COMPACT_ATOMS: atom_id res chain seq x y z
N MET A 1 2.45 2.62 14.20
CA MET A 1 3.34 3.68 13.70
C MET A 1 3.95 3.24 12.38
N PHE A 2 3.31 3.64 11.27
CA PHE A 2 3.80 3.37 9.92
C PHE A 2 4.89 4.36 9.51
N LEU A 3 4.78 5.63 9.95
CA LEU A 3 5.75 6.70 9.66
C LEU A 3 6.51 7.29 10.84
N GLY A 4 6.22 6.88 12.06
CA GLY A 4 6.83 7.50 13.24
C GLY A 4 5.85 8.35 14.07
N THR A 5 4.83 8.87 13.43
CA THR A 5 3.92 9.88 14.02
C THR A 5 2.45 9.65 13.67
N ASP A 6 2.13 8.61 12.89
CA ASP A 6 0.76 8.33 12.47
C ASP A 6 -0.11 7.81 13.61
N PRO A 7 -1.42 8.15 13.61
CA PRO A 7 -2.42 7.56 14.50
C PRO A 7 -2.63 6.06 14.24
N CYS A 8 -2.03 5.51 13.18
CA CYS A 8 -2.19 4.11 12.83
C CYS A 8 -1.57 3.15 13.86
N PRO A 9 -2.24 2.02 14.12
CA PRO A 9 -1.87 1.07 15.16
C PRO A 9 -0.42 0.59 15.02
N GLN A 10 0.15 0.07 16.11
CA GLN A 10 1.45 -0.63 16.09
C GLN A 10 1.33 -2.06 15.57
N SER A 11 0.22 -2.40 14.91
CA SER A 11 0.05 -3.69 14.26
C SER A 11 0.89 -3.76 12.99
N TYR A 12 1.01 -4.95 12.43
CA TYR A 12 1.66 -5.24 11.15
C TYR A 12 0.64 -5.81 10.17
N GLY A 13 0.99 -5.89 8.89
CA GLY A 13 0.14 -6.52 7.88
C GLY A 13 -0.94 -5.58 7.33
N LEU A 14 -2.09 -6.16 6.98
CA LEU A 14 -3.14 -5.50 6.20
C LEU A 14 -3.82 -4.35 6.97
N ASP A 15 -4.16 -4.54 8.24
CA ASP A 15 -4.84 -3.50 9.03
C ASP A 15 -4.00 -2.22 9.15
N LEU A 16 -2.67 -2.37 9.27
CA LEU A 16 -1.75 -1.24 9.27
C LEU A 16 -1.76 -0.51 7.93
N MET A 17 -1.72 -1.25 6.82
CA MET A 17 -1.74 -0.70 5.46
C MET A 17 -3.07 0.00 5.15
N GLN A 18 -4.19 -0.57 5.60
CA GLN A 18 -5.53 0.02 5.48
C GLN A 18 -5.65 1.34 6.24
N CYS A 19 -5.14 1.39 7.47
CA CYS A 19 -5.08 2.65 8.19
C CYS A 19 -4.17 3.67 7.49
N ALA A 20 -2.96 3.26 7.08
CA ALA A 20 -1.98 4.14 6.47
C ALA A 20 -2.45 4.71 5.11
N ALA A 21 -3.29 3.98 4.38
CA ALA A 21 -3.87 4.47 3.13
C ALA A 21 -4.91 5.59 3.33
N GLN A 22 -5.29 5.92 4.58
CA GLN A 22 -6.24 6.97 4.93
C GLN A 22 -7.58 6.90 4.19
N SER A 23 -8.04 5.69 3.85
CA SER A 23 -9.24 5.46 3.04
C SER A 23 -9.19 6.06 1.62
N ASP A 24 -8.00 6.33 1.08
CA ASP A 24 -7.82 6.80 -0.29
C ASP A 24 -7.21 5.74 -1.23
N ASP A 25 -7.27 5.97 -2.54
CA ASP A 25 -6.77 5.10 -3.60
C ASP A 25 -5.45 5.65 -4.14
N HIS A 26 -4.36 4.92 -3.86
CA HIS A 26 -3.01 5.31 -4.26
C HIS A 26 -2.56 4.62 -5.55
N THR A 27 -3.49 4.05 -6.33
CA THR A 27 -3.16 3.29 -7.54
C THR A 27 -2.39 4.12 -8.56
N GLU A 28 -2.75 5.39 -8.76
CA GLU A 28 -2.05 6.29 -9.70
C GLU A 28 -0.59 6.48 -9.28
N CYS A 29 -0.37 6.89 -8.03
CA CYS A 29 0.95 7.02 -7.44
C CYS A 29 1.80 5.73 -7.55
N CYS A 30 1.18 4.57 -7.30
CA CYS A 30 1.85 3.28 -7.44
C CYS A 30 2.20 2.91 -8.89
N ILE A 31 1.38 3.33 -9.86
CA ILE A 31 1.69 3.13 -11.28
C ILE A 31 2.92 3.95 -11.65
N GLU A 32 2.98 5.22 -11.24
CA GLU A 32 4.12 6.11 -11.47
C GLU A 32 5.42 5.57 -10.85
N ARG A 33 5.31 4.93 -9.68
CA ARG A 33 6.45 4.28 -9.00
C ARG A 33 6.79 2.88 -9.50
N GLY A 34 6.11 2.38 -10.53
CA GLY A 34 6.44 1.09 -11.14
C GLY A 34 6.03 -0.13 -10.30
N VAL A 35 5.11 0.00 -9.34
CA VAL A 35 4.64 -1.13 -8.50
C VAL A 35 4.09 -2.28 -9.34
N HIS A 36 3.53 -1.98 -10.52
CA HIS A 36 2.97 -2.94 -11.45
C HIS A 36 4.00 -3.67 -12.33
N THR A 37 5.29 -3.32 -12.27
CA THR A 37 6.33 -3.88 -13.16
C THR A 37 7.00 -5.14 -12.61
N THR A 38 6.57 -5.62 -11.44
CA THR A 38 7.05 -6.88 -10.87
C THR A 38 6.55 -8.08 -11.69
N SER A 39 7.06 -9.28 -11.42
CA SER A 39 6.56 -10.52 -12.03
C SER A 39 5.11 -10.86 -11.63
N ALA A 40 4.58 -10.28 -10.55
CA ALA A 40 3.16 -10.37 -10.18
C ALA A 40 2.29 -9.34 -10.95
N GLY A 41 2.90 -8.43 -11.70
CA GLY A 41 2.24 -7.45 -12.54
C GLY A 41 1.32 -6.53 -11.76
N ARG A 42 0.14 -6.27 -12.32
CA ARG A 42 -0.89 -5.40 -11.72
C ARG A 42 -1.47 -5.93 -10.40
N LYS A 43 -1.20 -7.18 -10.00
CA LYS A 43 -1.65 -7.70 -8.70
C LYS A 43 -1.11 -6.86 -7.54
N CYS A 44 0.11 -6.32 -7.68
CA CYS A 44 0.72 -5.49 -6.65
C CYS A 44 -0.02 -4.17 -6.42
N LEU A 45 -0.78 -3.67 -7.41
CA LEU A 45 -1.60 -2.47 -7.24
C LEU A 45 -2.74 -2.68 -6.24
N GLY A 46 -3.12 -3.93 -5.94
CA GLY A 46 -4.06 -4.21 -4.86
C GLY A 46 -3.55 -3.75 -3.48
N PHE A 47 -2.23 -3.68 -3.28
CA PHE A 47 -1.65 -3.11 -2.06
C PHE A 47 -1.73 -1.59 -1.99
N CYS A 48 -2.00 -0.91 -3.09
CA CYS A 48 -2.09 0.54 -3.19
C CYS A 48 -3.50 1.07 -2.90
N ASN A 49 -4.51 0.22 -3.12
CA ASN A 49 -5.90 0.53 -2.84
C ASN A 49 -6.35 -0.22 -1.58
N MET A 50 -5.97 0.32 -0.43
CA MET A 50 -6.28 -0.25 0.89
C MET A 50 -7.43 0.49 1.58
N ARG A 51 -8.44 0.91 0.80
CA ARG A 51 -9.65 1.57 1.33
C ARG A 51 -10.48 0.62 2.21
N PRO A 52 -11.15 1.12 3.26
CA PRO A 52 -12.11 0.33 4.04
C PRO A 52 -13.17 -0.30 3.13
N GLY A 53 -13.45 -1.59 3.34
CA GLY A 53 -14.42 -2.34 2.53
C GLY A 53 -13.83 -3.02 1.30
N ASN A 54 -12.54 -2.82 0.98
CA ASN A 54 -11.89 -3.56 -0.08
C ASN A 54 -11.60 -5.01 0.36
N THR A 55 -12.07 -6.00 -0.39
CA THR A 55 -11.89 -7.43 -0.08
C THR A 55 -10.52 -7.96 -0.55
N PHE A 56 -9.49 -7.14 -0.38
CA PHE A 56 -8.14 -7.49 -0.80
C PHE A 56 -7.62 -8.69 0.00
N GLN A 57 -7.32 -9.78 -0.71
CA GLN A 57 -6.70 -10.98 -0.14
C GLN A 57 -5.37 -11.21 -0.85
N ALA A 58 -4.29 -11.06 -0.09
CA ALA A 58 -2.96 -11.38 -0.60
C ALA A 58 -2.79 -12.90 -0.65
N ASP A 59 -2.30 -13.39 -1.79
CA ASP A 59 -1.96 -14.80 -1.99
C ASP A 59 -0.48 -14.97 -2.38
N VAL A 60 0.00 -16.22 -2.43
CA VAL A 60 1.41 -16.54 -2.73
C VAL A 60 1.91 -16.01 -4.08
N SER A 61 1.03 -15.83 -5.07
CA SER A 61 1.39 -15.23 -6.36
C SER A 61 1.76 -13.75 -6.27
N MET A 62 1.47 -13.11 -5.13
CA MET A 62 1.83 -11.72 -4.84
C MET A 62 3.13 -11.57 -4.05
N LEU A 63 3.84 -12.68 -3.77
CA LEU A 63 5.18 -12.63 -3.16
C LEU A 63 6.15 -11.63 -3.82
N PRO A 64 6.18 -11.48 -5.17
CA PRO A 64 7.03 -10.49 -5.83
C PRO A 64 6.75 -9.04 -5.43
N CYS A 65 5.56 -8.72 -4.91
CA CYS A 65 5.19 -7.37 -4.50
C CYS A 65 5.96 -6.88 -3.28
N TRP A 66 6.58 -7.77 -2.49
CA TRP A 66 7.44 -7.36 -1.37
C TRP A 66 8.63 -6.51 -1.81
N GLY A 67 9.14 -6.74 -3.04
CA GLY A 67 10.26 -5.97 -3.57
C GLY A 67 9.96 -4.48 -3.78
N VAL A 68 8.68 -4.14 -3.98
CA VAL A 68 8.19 -2.76 -4.21
C VAL A 68 7.39 -2.23 -3.02
N LEU A 69 7.47 -2.90 -1.86
CA LEU A 69 6.69 -2.51 -0.69
C LEU A 69 7.03 -1.09 -0.25
N ASN A 70 8.31 -0.70 -0.27
CA ASN A 70 8.74 0.65 0.10
C ASN A 70 8.14 1.71 -0.82
N ASP A 71 7.99 1.42 -2.11
CA ASP A 71 7.37 2.33 -3.07
C ASP A 71 5.88 2.54 -2.73
N ILE A 72 5.17 1.47 -2.39
CA ILE A 72 3.77 1.53 -1.91
C ILE A 72 3.69 2.39 -0.64
N LYS A 73 4.56 2.14 0.35
CA LYS A 73 4.57 2.92 1.60
C LYS A 73 4.86 4.39 1.37
N SER A 74 5.68 4.72 0.37
CA SER A 74 6.00 6.10 0.04
C SER A 74 4.78 6.86 -0.51
N CYS A 75 3.90 6.22 -1.28
CA CYS A 75 2.64 6.83 -1.71
C CYS A 75 1.75 7.21 -0.51
N PHE A 76 1.60 6.30 0.46
CA PHE A 76 0.82 6.61 1.66
C PHE A 76 1.44 7.78 2.44
N ARG A 77 2.77 7.80 2.54
CA ARG A 77 3.50 8.90 3.18
C ARG A 77 3.26 10.23 2.50
N ASP A 78 3.39 10.27 1.18
CA ASP A 78 3.24 11.51 0.41
C ASP A 78 1.82 12.07 0.55
N HIS A 79 0.82 11.19 0.59
CA HIS A 79 -0.55 11.61 0.85
C HIS A 79 -0.70 12.21 2.25
N ILE A 80 -0.20 11.55 3.29
CA ILE A 80 -0.26 12.03 4.69
C ILE A 80 0.47 13.37 4.86
N GLN A 81 1.57 13.60 4.15
CA GLN A 81 2.32 14.85 4.22
C GLN A 81 1.67 16.01 3.47
N ASN A 82 0.84 15.71 2.47
CA ASN A 82 0.15 16.70 1.64
C ASN A 82 -1.33 16.89 1.99
N SER A 83 -1.85 16.15 2.98
CA SER A 83 -3.22 16.23 3.51
C SER A 83 -3.33 17.20 4.69
#